data_AF-A0A3S1JYK1-F1
#
_entry.id   AF-A0A3S1JYK1-F1
#
_cell.length_a   1.000
_cell.length_b   1.000
_cell.length_c   1.000
_cell.angle_alpha   90.00
_cell.angle_beta   90.00
_cell.angle_gamma   90.00
#
_symmetry.space_group_name_H-M   'P 1'
#
loop_
_entity.id
_entity.type
_entity.pdbx_description
1 polymer ?
#
loop_
_entity_poly.entity_id
_entity_poly.type
_entity_poly.pdbx_seq_one_letter_code
_entity_poly.pdbx_strand_id
1 'polypeptide(L)'
;SGLPQDVPASTVNRLCGSGMDAVTIAARAIKSGEAELMIAGGVESMSRAPFVMPKADTAFSRNAEIYDTTIGWRFVNPLMKKQYGVDSMPETGENVAEDFSVSRADQDAFAVRSQDKAVAAQANGRLGR
;
A
#
# COMPACT_ATOMS: atom_id res chain seq x y z
N SER A 1 -18.32 12.64 4.12
CA SER A 1 -17.65 13.16 5.33
C SER A 1 -18.51 14.12 6.13
N GLY A 2 -19.65 14.62 5.61
CA GLY A 2 -20.40 15.69 6.29
C GLY A 2 -19.66 17.03 6.32
N LEU A 3 -18.49 17.13 5.66
CA LEU A 3 -17.74 18.37 5.51
C LEU A 3 -18.44 19.29 4.50
N PRO A 4 -18.27 20.61 4.64
CA PRO A 4 -18.74 21.59 3.65
C PRO A 4 -18.23 21.32 2.23
N GLN A 5 -19.02 21.69 1.21
CA GLN A 5 -18.71 21.40 -0.20
C GLN A 5 -17.50 22.18 -0.74
N ASP A 6 -17.14 23.28 -0.09
CA ASP A 6 -16.02 24.16 -0.42
C ASP A 6 -14.68 23.64 0.14
N VAL A 7 -14.67 22.59 0.96
CA VAL A 7 -13.43 21.95 1.44
C VAL A 7 -12.84 21.10 0.31
N PRO A 8 -11.67 21.45 -0.25
CA PRO A 8 -11.05 20.66 -1.31
C PRO A 8 -10.50 19.34 -0.77
N ALA A 9 -10.37 18.36 -1.66
CA ALA A 9 -9.78 17.06 -1.34
C ALA A 9 -8.90 16.56 -2.49
N SER A 10 -7.86 15.81 -2.15
CA SER A 10 -7.04 15.09 -3.12
C SER A 10 -6.66 13.71 -2.57
N THR A 11 -6.43 12.76 -3.46
CA THR A 11 -5.96 11.42 -3.12
C THR A 11 -4.54 11.27 -3.65
N VAL A 12 -3.65 10.76 -2.81
CA VAL A 12 -2.25 10.55 -3.15
C VAL A 12 -1.95 9.06 -3.20
N ASN A 13 -1.10 8.64 -4.14
CA ASN A 13 -0.72 7.25 -4.29
C ASN A 13 0.80 7.10 -4.29
N ARG A 14 1.29 6.49 -3.21
CA ARG A 14 2.66 6.01 -3.03
C ARG A 14 2.64 4.58 -2.49
N LEU A 15 1.74 3.73 -3.01
CA LEU A 15 1.53 2.35 -2.57
C LEU A 15 1.42 2.27 -1.03
N CYS A 16 2.19 1.38 -0.37
CA CYS A 16 2.22 1.20 1.07
C CYS A 16 2.56 2.48 1.87
N GLY A 17 3.21 3.47 1.24
CA GLY A 17 3.57 4.75 1.87
C GLY A 17 2.52 5.85 1.78
N SER A 18 1.38 5.63 1.11
CA SER A 18 0.42 6.68 0.74
C SER A 18 -0.12 7.47 1.96
N GLY A 19 -0.47 6.78 3.05
CA GLY A 19 -0.98 7.45 4.25
C GLY A 19 0.05 8.37 4.91
N MET A 20 1.33 7.99 4.91
CA MET A 20 2.41 8.83 5.43
C MET A 20 2.74 9.99 4.49
N ASP A 21 2.63 9.78 3.18
CA ASP A 21 2.85 10.84 2.20
C ASP A 21 1.74 11.92 2.30
N ALA A 22 0.49 11.52 2.55
CA ALA A 22 -0.61 12.46 2.84
C ALA A 22 -0.30 13.35 4.05
N VAL A 23 0.22 12.78 5.14
CA VAL A 23 0.66 13.54 6.32
C VAL A 23 1.80 14.50 5.97
N THR A 24 2.76 14.06 5.15
CA THR A 24 3.90 14.87 4.73
C THR A 24 3.47 16.05 3.85
N ILE A 25 2.50 15.84 2.96
CA ILE A 25 1.94 16.89 2.09
C ILE A 25 1.21 17.95 2.94
N ALA A 26 0.36 17.52 3.89
CA ALA A 26 -0.32 18.44 4.79
C ALA A 26 0.68 19.25 5.64
N ALA A 27 1.71 18.60 6.19
CA ALA A 27 2.74 19.28 6.95
C ALA A 27 3.51 20.31 6.11
N ARG A 28 3.79 20.02 4.83
CA ARG A 28 4.46 20.95 3.92
C ARG A 28 3.61 22.16 3.57
N ALA A 29 2.32 21.96 3.26
CA ALA A 29 1.40 23.05 2.94
C ALA A 29 1.18 24.00 4.13
N ILE A 30 1.07 23.44 5.34
CA ILE A 30 0.97 24.25 6.56
C ILE A 30 2.29 25.01 6.80
N LYS A 31 3.43 24.34 6.65
CA LYS A 31 4.75 24.96 6.82
C LYS A 31 5.02 26.08 5.80
N SER A 32 4.53 25.96 4.56
CA SER A 32 4.67 27.01 3.54
C SER A 32 3.68 28.16 3.69
N GLY A 33 2.70 28.05 4.58
CA GLY A 33 1.64 29.06 4.77
C GLY A 33 0.53 29.00 3.71
N GLU A 34 0.47 27.92 2.92
CA GLU A 34 -0.59 27.71 1.91
C GLU A 34 -1.89 27.18 2.53
N ALA A 35 -1.82 26.59 3.72
CA ALA A 35 -2.97 26.11 4.47
C ALA A 35 -2.78 26.36 5.97
N GLU A 36 -3.87 26.61 6.69
CA GLU A 36 -3.83 26.74 8.15
C GLU A 36 -4.29 25.45 8.86
N LEU A 37 -5.21 24.70 8.23
CA LEU A 37 -5.79 23.48 8.75
C LEU A 37 -6.00 22.47 7.61
N MET A 38 -5.55 21.23 7.82
CA MET A 38 -5.74 20.13 6.88
C MET A 38 -6.02 18.82 7.62
N ILE A 39 -6.79 17.94 6.98
CA ILE A 39 -6.98 16.55 7.43
C ILE A 39 -6.12 15.65 6.54
N ALA A 40 -5.32 14.80 7.15
CA ALA A 40 -4.50 13.80 6.45
C ALA A 40 -4.74 12.41 7.02
N GLY A 41 -4.69 11.41 6.15
CA GLY A 41 -4.90 10.01 6.52
C GLY A 41 -4.73 9.08 5.33
N GLY A 42 -5.10 7.83 5.52
CA GLY A 42 -5.09 6.81 4.47
C GLY A 42 -6.24 5.83 4.67
N VAL A 43 -6.68 5.22 3.58
CA VAL A 43 -7.70 4.17 3.59
C VAL A 43 -7.30 3.11 2.57
N GLU A 44 -7.59 1.86 2.90
CA GLU A 44 -7.43 0.72 2.00
C GLU A 44 -8.54 -0.29 2.27
N SER A 45 -9.06 -0.94 1.23
CA SER A 45 -10.11 -1.96 1.35
C SER A 45 -9.79 -3.13 0.44
N MET A 46 -8.75 -3.89 0.80
CA MET A 46 -8.28 -5.04 0.02
C MET A 46 -9.39 -6.07 -0.22
N SER A 47 -10.23 -6.33 0.80
CA SER A 47 -11.36 -7.27 0.68
C SER A 47 -12.40 -6.87 -0.38
N ARG A 48 -12.39 -5.62 -0.84
CA ARG A 48 -13.31 -5.07 -1.85
C ARG A 48 -12.59 -4.57 -3.09
N ALA A 49 -11.31 -4.90 -3.26
CA ALA A 49 -10.55 -4.54 -4.44
C ALA A 49 -11.19 -5.21 -5.68
N PRO A 50 -11.48 -4.46 -6.75
CA PRO A 50 -12.18 -5.00 -7.91
C PRO A 50 -11.24 -5.83 -8.80
N PHE A 51 -11.83 -6.63 -9.68
CA PHE A 51 -11.13 -7.11 -10.85
C PHE A 51 -11.07 -6.02 -11.95
N VAL A 52 -10.04 -6.05 -12.77
CA VAL A 52 -9.85 -5.13 -13.91
C VAL A 52 -9.54 -5.91 -15.18
N MET A 53 -10.05 -5.41 -16.31
CA MET A 53 -9.93 -6.03 -17.63
C MET A 53 -9.38 -5.00 -18.63
N PRO A 54 -8.36 -5.34 -19.44
CA PRO A 54 -7.93 -4.48 -20.53
C PRO A 54 -9.02 -4.34 -21.59
N LYS A 55 -9.04 -3.19 -22.26
CA LYS A 55 -9.88 -3.05 -23.46
C LYS A 55 -9.36 -3.97 -24.56
N ALA A 56 -10.26 -4.43 -25.43
CA ALA A 56 -9.86 -5.10 -26.66
C ALA A 56 -8.99 -4.17 -27.52
N ASP A 57 -7.92 -4.73 -28.08
CA ASP A 57 -6.99 -4.08 -28.99
C ASP A 57 -7.49 -4.07 -30.44
N THR A 58 -8.27 -5.09 -30.82
CA THR A 58 -8.91 -5.20 -32.15
C THR A 58 -10.38 -5.60 -32.05
N ALA A 59 -11.15 -5.32 -33.11
CA ALA A 59 -12.50 -5.82 -33.24
C ALA A 59 -12.51 -7.37 -33.19
N PHE A 60 -13.47 -7.94 -32.45
CA PHE A 60 -13.60 -9.39 -32.25
C PHE A 60 -12.35 -10.06 -31.64
N SER A 61 -11.55 -9.32 -30.87
CA SER A 61 -10.39 -9.88 -30.14
C SER A 61 -10.83 -11.03 -29.23
N ARG A 62 -10.02 -12.09 -29.20
CA ARG A 62 -10.24 -13.28 -28.38
C ARG A 62 -9.37 -13.29 -27.11
N ASN A 63 -8.58 -12.25 -26.91
CA ASN A 63 -7.73 -12.10 -25.74
C ASN A 63 -8.54 -11.41 -24.64
N ALA A 64 -9.04 -12.22 -23.70
CA ALA A 64 -9.76 -11.74 -22.53
C ALA A 64 -8.98 -12.10 -21.27
N GLU A 65 -8.43 -11.09 -20.62
CA GLU A 65 -7.69 -11.21 -19.36
C GLU A 65 -8.45 -10.51 -18.24
N ILE A 66 -8.36 -11.05 -17.03
CA ILE A 66 -8.93 -10.45 -15.83
C ILE A 66 -7.83 -10.45 -14.77
N TYR A 67 -7.59 -9.29 -14.17
CA TYR A 67 -6.57 -9.11 -13.15
C TYR A 67 -7.21 -8.79 -11.81
N ASP A 68 -6.73 -9.46 -10.76
CA ASP A 68 -7.02 -9.09 -9.38
C ASP A 68 -6.26 -7.82 -9.01
N THR A 69 -6.92 -6.88 -8.31
CA THR A 69 -6.28 -5.66 -7.78
C THR A 69 -6.06 -5.71 -6.28
N THR A 70 -6.43 -6.82 -5.62
CA THR A 70 -6.22 -7.04 -4.17
C THR A 70 -4.78 -6.75 -3.77
N ILE A 71 -3.80 -7.28 -4.50
CA ILE A 71 -2.38 -6.96 -4.30
C ILE A 71 -1.53 -7.38 -5.50
N GLY A 72 -0.34 -6.79 -5.63
CA GLY A 72 0.71 -7.28 -6.52
C GLY A 72 0.65 -6.74 -7.94
N TRP A 73 1.50 -7.31 -8.80
CA TRP A 73 1.67 -6.90 -10.18
C TRP A 73 0.44 -7.28 -11.03
N ARG A 74 -0.01 -6.34 -11.87
CA ARG A 74 -0.99 -6.56 -12.94
C ARG A 74 -0.64 -5.68 -14.13
N PHE A 75 -1.10 -6.03 -15.33
CA PHE A 75 -0.71 -5.35 -16.58
C PHE A 75 0.81 -5.17 -16.69
N VAL A 76 1.56 -6.25 -16.46
CA VAL A 76 3.02 -6.21 -16.39
C VAL A 76 3.60 -5.71 -17.72
N ASN A 77 4.37 -4.62 -17.65
CA ASN A 77 5.15 -4.15 -18.78
C ASN A 77 6.36 -5.08 -19.01
N PRO A 78 6.55 -5.64 -20.22
CA PRO A 78 7.68 -6.51 -20.53
C PRO A 78 9.06 -5.87 -20.30
N LEU A 79 9.18 -4.56 -20.52
CA LEU A 79 10.42 -3.82 -20.27
C LEU A 79 10.72 -3.71 -18.78
N MET A 80 9.69 -3.53 -17.93
CA MET A 80 9.84 -3.52 -16.48
C MET A 80 10.39 -4.86 -16.00
N LYS A 81 9.75 -5.96 -16.42
CA LYS A 81 10.19 -7.32 -16.08
C LYS A 81 11.62 -7.60 -16.53
N LYS A 82 11.99 -7.19 -17.75
CA LYS A 82 13.33 -7.43 -18.29
C LYS A 82 14.42 -6.65 -17.55
N GLN A 83 14.13 -5.40 -17.15
CA GLN A 83 15.14 -4.50 -16.61
C GLN A 83 15.29 -4.58 -15.09
N TYR A 84 14.19 -4.82 -14.37
CA TYR A 84 14.14 -4.73 -12.92
C TYR A 84 13.48 -5.93 -12.23
N GLY A 85 12.97 -6.90 -13.01
CA GLY A 85 12.12 -7.95 -12.48
C GLY A 85 10.70 -7.48 -12.22
N VAL A 86 9.86 -8.40 -11.77
CA VAL A 86 8.49 -8.15 -11.26
C VAL A 86 8.22 -9.05 -10.08
N ASP A 87 9.22 -9.13 -9.21
CA ASP A 87 9.18 -9.96 -8.02
C ASP A 87 7.99 -9.53 -7.16
N SER A 88 7.26 -10.51 -6.67
CA SER A 88 6.22 -10.33 -5.69
C SER A 88 6.81 -9.85 -4.36
N MET A 89 5.97 -9.27 -3.50
CA MET A 89 6.43 -8.78 -2.19
C MET A 89 7.03 -9.89 -1.30
N PRO A 90 6.52 -11.15 -1.30
CA PRO A 90 7.22 -12.24 -0.63
C PRO A 90 8.60 -12.55 -1.21
N GLU A 91 8.74 -12.57 -2.54
CA GLU A 91 10.05 -12.82 -3.19
C GLU A 91 11.06 -11.73 -2.83
N THR A 92 10.67 -10.45 -2.83
CA THR A 92 11.59 -9.39 -2.38
C THR A 92 11.92 -9.49 -0.89
N GLY A 93 11.01 -10.02 -0.07
CA GLY A 93 11.28 -10.36 1.34
C GLY A 93 12.36 -11.43 1.49
N GLU A 94 12.30 -12.49 0.68
CA GLU A 94 13.32 -13.54 0.63
C GLU A 94 14.65 -13.01 0.09
N ASN A 95 14.65 -12.19 -0.97
CA ASN A 95 15.86 -11.55 -1.49
C ASN A 95 16.57 -10.74 -0.39
N VAL A 96 15.81 -9.95 0.39
CA VAL A 96 16.36 -9.21 1.55
C VAL A 96 16.88 -10.17 2.62
N ALA A 97 16.18 -11.26 2.90
CA ALA A 97 16.64 -12.24 3.88
C ALA A 97 17.95 -12.91 3.46
N GLU A 98 18.09 -13.25 2.18
CA GLU A 98 19.30 -13.84 1.62
C GLU A 98 20.46 -12.82 1.60
N ASP A 99 20.25 -11.66 0.99
CA ASP A 99 21.27 -10.61 0.81
C ASP A 99 21.84 -10.10 2.14
N PHE A 100 21.00 -10.04 3.18
CA PHE A 100 21.37 -9.52 4.50
C PHE A 100 21.49 -10.62 5.58
N SER A 101 21.43 -11.90 5.18
CA SER A 101 21.58 -13.05 6.08
C SER A 101 20.62 -13.04 7.30
N VAL A 102 19.35 -12.68 7.06
CA VAL A 102 18.31 -12.66 8.10
C VAL A 102 17.74 -14.06 8.28
N SER A 103 18.20 -14.74 9.34
CA SER A 103 17.82 -16.14 9.58
C SER A 103 16.32 -16.32 9.79
N ARG A 104 15.80 -17.47 9.36
CA ARG A 104 14.39 -17.86 9.62
C ARG A 104 14.04 -17.80 11.11
N ALA A 105 14.96 -18.22 11.98
CA ALA A 105 14.74 -18.19 13.43
C ALA A 105 14.55 -16.76 13.95
N ASP A 106 15.31 -15.78 13.42
CA ASP A 106 15.17 -14.37 13.81
C ASP A 106 13.89 -13.74 13.26
N GLN A 107 13.50 -14.10 12.02
CA GLN A 107 12.23 -13.67 11.44
C GLN A 107 11.04 -14.15 12.28
N ASP A 108 11.03 -15.43 12.66
CA ASP A 108 9.98 -16.00 13.52
C ASP A 108 9.97 -15.36 14.91
N ALA A 109 11.15 -15.19 15.52
CA ALA A 109 11.26 -14.54 16.82
C ALA A 109 10.76 -13.09 16.79
N PHE A 110 10.98 -12.36 15.69
CA PHE A 110 10.41 -11.03 15.49
C PHE A 110 8.88 -11.09 15.39
N ALA A 111 8.33 -12.00 14.59
CA ALA A 111 6.89 -12.15 14.41
C ALA A 111 6.18 -12.45 15.74
N VAL A 112 6.70 -13.39 16.55
CA VAL A 112 6.16 -13.71 17.88
C VAL A 112 6.15 -12.48 18.78
N ARG A 113 7.29 -11.78 18.91
CA ARG A 113 7.36 -10.55 19.72
C ARG A 113 6.39 -9.48 19.26
N SER A 114 6.14 -9.37 17.96
CA SER A 114 5.16 -8.43 17.41
C SER A 114 3.74 -8.79 17.86
N GLN A 115 3.37 -10.06 17.79
CA GLN A 115 2.05 -10.53 18.24
C GLN A 115 1.86 -10.35 19.75
N ASP A 116 2.86 -10.72 20.55
CA ASP A 116 2.80 -10.56 22.02
C ASP A 116 2.58 -9.10 22.43
N LYS A 117 3.30 -8.17 21.78
CA LYS A 117 3.14 -6.72 22.02
C LYS A 117 1.76 -6.23 21.60
N ALA A 118 1.25 -6.70 20.46
CA ALA A 118 -0.06 -6.31 19.96
C ALA A 118 -1.17 -6.76 20.93
N VAL A 119 -1.13 -8.03 21.37
CA VAL A 119 -2.09 -8.57 22.36
C VAL A 119 -2.01 -7.82 23.67
N ALA A 120 -0.80 -7.54 24.18
CA ALA A 120 -0.63 -6.76 25.41
C ALA A 120 -1.23 -5.34 25.26
N ALA A 121 -1.01 -4.68 24.12
CA ALA A 121 -1.56 -3.35 23.84
C ALA A 121 -3.09 -3.34 23.66
N GLN A 122 -3.67 -4.42 23.16
CA GLN A 122 -5.13 -4.60 23.13
C GLN A 122 -5.68 -4.78 24.55
N ALA A 123 -5.10 -5.69 25.34
CA ALA A 123 -5.55 -6.03 26.68
C ALA A 123 -5.45 -4.84 27.65
N ASN A 124 -4.42 -4.01 27.52
CA ASN A 124 -4.24 -2.82 28.38
C ASN A 124 -4.96 -1.57 27.84
N GLY A 125 -5.72 -1.69 26.74
CA GLY A 125 -6.53 -0.62 26.17
C GLY A 125 -5.75 0.45 25.42
N ARG A 126 -4.44 0.28 25.17
CA ARG A 126 -3.63 1.24 24.39
C ARG A 126 -4.14 1.38 22.95
N LEU A 127 -4.70 0.33 22.36
CA LEU A 127 -5.27 0.36 21.01
C LEU A 127 -6.78 0.66 20.97
N GLY A 128 -7.44 0.74 22.12
CA GLY A 128 -8.89 0.98 22.23
C GLY A 128 -9.26 2.42 22.58
N ARG A 129 -8.30 3.34 22.56
CA ARG A 129 -8.47 4.76 22.88
C ARG A 129 -8.20 5.63 21.67
#